data_AF-A0A9E1P0L1-F1
#
_entry.id   AF-A0A9E1P0L1-F1
#
_cell.length_a   1.000
_cell.length_b   1.000
_cell.length_c   1.000
_cell.angle_alpha   90.00
_cell.angle_beta   90.00
_cell.angle_gamma   90.00
#
_symmetry.space_group_name_H-M   'P 1'
#
loop_
_entity.id
_entity.type
_entity.pdbx_description
1 polymer ?
#
loop_
_entity_poly.entity_id
_entity_poly.type
_entity_poly.pdbx_seq_one_letter_code
_entity_poly.pdbx_strand_id
1 'polypeptide(L)'
;MRKERAKHIGHLGLATCLLFILAGCRAEGDYEFADYEQILPRGAIAAITEPEYVTADQAKIDDDSYVLGVVIDGQPRAYSLNLLNNHEVVNDKIGDLAYAAVW
;
A
#
# COMPACT_ATOMS: atom_id res chain seq x y z
N MET A 1 34.81 56.69 -37.46
CA MET A 1 33.35 56.81 -37.20
C MET A 1 32.64 55.83 -38.12
N ARG A 2 32.01 54.75 -37.69
CA ARG A 2 30.72 54.69 -36.99
C ARG A 2 30.63 53.27 -36.38
N LYS A 3 30.47 53.16 -35.06
CA LYS A 3 30.31 51.88 -34.34
C LYS A 3 28.96 51.26 -34.73
N GLU A 4 28.95 50.06 -35.28
CA GLU A 4 27.74 49.26 -35.40
C GLU A 4 27.42 48.61 -34.05
N ARG A 5 26.19 48.81 -33.59
CA ARG A 5 25.67 48.27 -32.32
C ARG A 5 25.29 46.82 -32.54
N ALA A 6 25.93 45.91 -31.81
CA ALA A 6 25.48 44.53 -31.70
C ALA A 6 24.08 44.48 -31.07
N LYS A 7 23.12 43.89 -31.79
CA LYS A 7 21.78 43.55 -31.30
C LYS A 7 21.90 42.45 -30.24
N HIS A 8 21.22 42.63 -29.11
CA HIS A 8 21.07 41.64 -28.05
C HIS A 8 20.58 40.30 -28.61
N ILE A 9 21.45 39.29 -28.52
CA ILE A 9 21.15 37.89 -28.87
C ILE A 9 20.66 37.19 -27.60
N GLY A 10 19.36 36.90 -27.59
CA GLY A 10 18.72 35.72 -26.99
C GLY A 10 19.21 35.18 -25.65
N HIS A 11 18.70 35.72 -24.53
CA HIS A 11 18.56 34.98 -23.27
C HIS A 11 17.19 34.31 -23.11
N LEU A 12 16.37 34.27 -24.16
CA LEU A 12 14.96 33.86 -24.08
C LEU A 12 14.72 32.35 -24.26
N GLY A 13 15.76 31.54 -24.46
CA GLY A 13 15.63 30.10 -24.77
C GLY A 13 15.73 29.14 -23.58
N LEU A 14 16.30 29.57 -22.44
CA LEU A 14 16.57 28.65 -21.31
C LEU A 14 15.50 28.74 -20.19
N ALA A 15 14.77 29.85 -20.11
CA ALA A 15 13.74 30.04 -19.09
C ALA A 15 12.44 29.24 -19.37
N THR A 16 12.18 28.88 -20.62
CA THR A 16 10.91 28.22 -21.01
C THR A 16 10.92 26.71 -20.77
N CYS A 17 12.10 26.07 -20.73
CA CYS A 17 12.20 24.64 -20.38
C CYS A 17 12.12 24.38 -18.86
N LEU A 18 12.38 25.36 -18.01
CA LEU A 18 12.22 25.19 -16.55
C LEU A 18 10.76 25.31 -16.08
N LEU A 19 9.86 25.86 -16.89
CA LEU A 19 8.46 26.07 -16.49
C LEU A 19 7.58 24.81 -16.66
N PHE A 20 8.00 23.81 -17.42
CA PHE A 20 7.23 22.59 -17.68
C PHE A 20 7.46 21.46 -16.69
N ILE A 21 8.49 21.53 -15.84
CA ILE A 21 8.74 20.51 -14.80
C ILE A 21 7.82 20.68 -13.58
N LEU A 22 7.21 21.86 -13.39
CA LEU A 22 6.30 22.12 -12.26
C LEU A 22 4.83 21.77 -12.57
N ALA A 23 4.48 21.49 -13.82
CA ALA A 23 3.15 21.05 -14.20
C ALA A 23 3.05 19.51 -14.20
N GLY A 24 3.50 18.89 -13.10
CA GLY A 24 3.01 17.56 -12.76
C GLY A 24 1.50 17.69 -12.57
N CYS A 25 0.73 17.27 -13.57
CA CYS A 25 -0.72 17.21 -13.50
C CYS A 25 -1.05 16.20 -12.39
N ARG A 26 -1.18 16.71 -11.18
CA ARG A 26 -1.68 15.99 -10.02
C ARG A 26 -3.17 15.86 -10.28
N ALA A 27 -3.57 14.77 -10.92
CA ALA A 27 -4.91 14.24 -10.75
C ALA A 27 -4.96 13.66 -9.32
N GLU A 28 -4.93 14.55 -8.32
CA GLU A 28 -5.46 14.19 -7.01
C GLU A 28 -6.95 14.06 -7.23
N GLY A 29 -7.41 12.82 -7.39
CA GLY A 29 -8.82 12.57 -7.17
C GLY A 29 -9.09 12.97 -5.72
N ASP A 30 -9.82 14.07 -5.53
CA ASP A 30 -10.37 14.46 -4.25
C ASP A 30 -11.39 13.40 -3.84
N TYR A 31 -10.91 12.26 -3.37
CA TYR A 31 -11.74 11.30 -2.66
C TYR A 31 -12.03 11.92 -1.29
N GLU A 32 -13.04 12.79 -1.23
CA GLU A 32 -13.65 13.16 0.04
C GLU A 32 -14.33 11.92 0.62
N PHE A 33 -13.59 11.15 1.42
CA PHE A 33 -14.14 10.18 2.37
C PHE A 33 -14.86 10.91 3.53
N ALA A 34 -15.71 11.90 3.22
CA ALA A 34 -16.31 12.78 4.21
C ALA A 34 -17.58 12.17 4.85
N ASP A 35 -18.24 11.25 4.16
CA ASP A 35 -19.54 10.72 4.59
C ASP A 35 -19.45 9.26 5.05
N TYR A 36 -18.71 8.98 6.12
CA TYR A 36 -18.81 7.70 6.84
C TYR A 36 -19.11 7.91 8.32
N GLU A 37 -20.02 7.11 8.85
CA GLU A 37 -20.27 7.04 10.29
C GLU A 37 -19.32 6.01 10.90
N GLN A 38 -18.38 6.48 11.72
CA GLN A 38 -17.46 5.59 12.43
C GLN A 38 -18.18 4.92 13.61
N ILE A 39 -18.64 3.69 13.42
CA ILE A 39 -19.36 2.91 14.45
C ILE A 39 -18.45 2.29 15.52
N LEU A 40 -17.18 2.05 15.17
CA LEU A 40 -16.18 1.47 16.07
C LEU A 40 -14.95 2.38 16.16
N PRO A 41 -14.34 2.57 17.36
CA PRO A 41 -13.05 3.22 17.48
C PRO A 41 -11.99 2.57 16.58
N ARG A 42 -11.02 3.35 16.11
CA ARG A 42 -9.89 2.78 15.36
C ARG A 42 -9.15 1.76 16.24
N GLY A 43 -8.87 0.59 15.68
CA GLY A 43 -8.21 -0.51 16.40
C GLY A 43 -9.13 -1.29 17.35
N ALA A 44 -10.45 -1.09 17.31
CA ALA A 44 -11.39 -1.90 18.09
C ALA A 44 -11.43 -3.38 17.65
N ILE A 45 -11.09 -3.65 16.39
CA ILE A 45 -10.81 -4.98 15.86
C ILE A 45 -9.30 -5.11 15.80
N ALA A 46 -8.74 -5.92 16.71
CA ALA A 46 -7.30 -5.99 16.88
C ALA A 46 -6.67 -6.84 15.77
N ALA A 47 -5.72 -6.28 15.05
CA ALA A 47 -4.87 -7.03 14.14
C ALA A 47 -4.04 -8.08 14.90
N ILE A 48 -3.75 -9.21 14.24
CA ILE A 48 -2.69 -10.13 14.70
C ILE A 48 -1.37 -9.67 14.08
N THR A 49 -0.40 -9.30 14.92
CA THR A 49 0.91 -8.78 14.48
C THR A 49 2.06 -9.75 14.75
N GLU A 50 1.82 -10.77 15.57
CA GLU A 50 2.79 -11.80 15.94
C GLU A 50 2.12 -13.17 15.77
N PRO A 51 1.87 -13.62 14.52
CA PRO A 51 1.16 -14.87 14.28
C PRO A 51 2.00 -16.09 14.68
N GLU A 52 1.36 -17.02 15.38
CA GLU A 52 1.91 -18.34 15.67
C GLU A 52 1.33 -19.38 14.71
N TYR A 53 2.16 -20.32 14.27
CA TYR A 53 1.79 -21.35 13.32
C TYR A 53 1.88 -22.73 13.94
N VAL A 54 0.93 -23.57 13.56
CA VAL A 54 0.91 -25.00 13.86
C VAL A 54 0.86 -25.79 12.55
N THR A 55 1.25 -27.06 12.59
CA THR A 55 1.06 -27.95 11.45
C THR A 55 -0.43 -28.27 11.25
N ALA A 56 -0.80 -28.77 10.07
CA ALA A 56 -2.20 -29.04 9.74
C ALA A 56 -2.85 -30.04 10.72
N ASP A 57 -2.12 -31.05 11.17
CA ASP A 57 -2.57 -32.06 12.15
C ASP A 57 -2.75 -31.49 13.58
N GLN A 58 -2.19 -30.32 13.85
CA GLN A 58 -2.31 -29.62 15.14
C GLN A 58 -3.32 -28.47 15.10
N ALA A 59 -3.83 -28.13 13.91
CA ALA A 59 -4.78 -27.05 13.73
C ALA A 59 -6.11 -27.38 14.42
N LYS A 60 -6.65 -26.40 15.16
CA LYS A 60 -7.94 -26.53 15.86
C LYS A 60 -9.07 -25.91 15.03
N ILE A 61 -9.27 -26.45 13.84
CA ILE A 61 -10.34 -26.10 12.90
C ILE A 61 -10.95 -27.39 12.35
N ASP A 62 -12.15 -27.33 11.81
CA ASP A 62 -12.79 -28.50 11.19
C ASP A 62 -12.07 -28.88 9.88
N ASP A 63 -12.06 -30.17 9.54
CA ASP A 63 -11.36 -30.69 8.35
C ASP A 63 -11.87 -30.07 7.02
N ASP A 64 -13.11 -29.57 7.00
CA ASP A 64 -13.75 -28.89 5.86
C ASP A 64 -13.72 -27.35 5.97
N SER A 65 -13.03 -26.80 6.98
CA SER A 65 -12.88 -25.35 7.14
C SER A 65 -12.08 -24.74 6.01
N TYR A 66 -12.57 -23.60 5.50
CA TYR A 66 -11.81 -22.78 4.56
C TYR A 66 -10.66 -22.05 5.24
N VAL A 67 -9.56 -21.91 4.49
CA VAL A 67 -8.39 -21.14 4.88
C VAL A 67 -7.98 -20.19 3.77
N LEU A 68 -7.42 -19.04 4.13
CA LEU A 68 -6.69 -18.19 3.20
C LEU A 68 -5.27 -18.75 3.06
N GLY A 69 -4.94 -19.32 1.91
CA GLY A 69 -3.62 -19.87 1.62
C GLY A 69 -2.74 -18.88 0.87
N VAL A 70 -1.46 -18.80 1.25
CA VAL A 70 -0.44 -18.05 0.49
C VAL A 70 0.85 -18.85 0.41
N VAL A 71 1.56 -18.74 -0.72
CA VAL A 71 2.89 -19.31 -0.89
C VAL A 71 3.81 -18.23 -1.40
N ILE A 72 4.80 -17.86 -0.59
CA ILE A 72 5.83 -16.85 -0.91
C ILE A 72 7.18 -17.56 -0.82
N ASP A 73 7.99 -17.47 -1.88
CA ASP A 73 9.31 -18.11 -1.96
C ASP A 73 9.33 -19.59 -1.55
N GLY A 74 8.28 -20.32 -1.92
CA GLY A 74 8.11 -21.74 -1.59
C GLY A 74 7.74 -22.04 -0.15
N GLN A 75 7.49 -21.02 0.68
CA GLN A 75 7.05 -21.17 2.07
C GLN A 75 5.53 -20.99 2.16
N PRO A 76 4.76 -22.06 2.38
CA PRO A 76 3.32 -21.96 2.51
C PRO A 76 2.91 -21.41 3.88
N ARG A 77 1.80 -20.67 3.89
CA ARG A 77 1.03 -20.27 5.07
C ARG A 77 -0.45 -20.48 4.80
N ALA A 78 -1.20 -20.83 5.84
CA ALA A 78 -2.64 -20.97 5.82
C ALA A 78 -3.22 -20.26 7.04
N TYR A 79 -4.17 -19.34 6.82
CA TYR A 79 -4.85 -18.60 7.87
C TYR A 79 -6.29 -19.07 7.97
N SER A 80 -6.72 -19.45 9.17
CA SER A 80 -8.12 -19.81 9.42
C SER A 80 -9.03 -18.63 9.14
N LEU A 81 -10.05 -18.81 8.29
CA LEU A 81 -11.05 -17.77 8.06
C LEU A 81 -11.88 -17.47 9.31
N ASN A 82 -12.06 -18.45 10.20
CA ASN A 82 -12.75 -18.24 11.48
C ASN A 82 -11.97 -17.29 12.40
N LEU A 83 -10.64 -17.34 12.35
CA LEU A 83 -9.77 -16.44 13.10
C LEU A 83 -9.72 -15.06 12.43
N LEU A 84 -9.63 -15.00 11.10
CA LEU A 84 -9.71 -13.76 10.35
C LEU A 84 -11.06 -13.04 10.51
N ASN A 85 -12.18 -13.75 10.65
CA ASN A 85 -13.48 -13.12 10.94
C ASN A 85 -13.49 -12.29 12.24
N ASN A 86 -12.61 -12.59 13.20
CA ASN A 86 -12.53 -11.87 14.48
C ASN A 86 -11.45 -10.78 14.52
N HIS A 87 -10.46 -10.86 13.63
CA HIS A 87 -9.28 -9.99 13.65
C HIS A 87 -9.12 -9.16 12.36
N GLU A 88 -9.82 -9.53 11.29
CA GLU A 88 -9.86 -8.98 9.93
C GLU A 88 -8.51 -8.92 9.18
N VAL A 89 -7.40 -8.87 9.91
CA VAL A 89 -6.06 -8.77 9.35
C VAL A 89 -5.03 -9.53 10.20
N VAL A 90 -4.15 -10.25 9.51
CA VAL A 90 -2.88 -10.74 10.05
C VAL A 90 -1.74 -10.02 9.32
N ASN A 91 -0.95 -9.26 10.07
CA ASN A 91 0.29 -8.67 9.58
C ASN A 91 1.40 -9.70 9.78
N ASP A 92 1.92 -10.25 8.69
CA ASP A 92 2.89 -11.34 8.70
C ASP A 92 4.12 -11.02 7.86
N LYS A 93 5.15 -11.87 7.99
CA LYS A 93 6.40 -11.71 7.27
C LYS A 93 7.02 -13.07 6.94
N ILE A 94 7.43 -13.22 5.69
CA ILE A 94 8.31 -14.33 5.26
C ILE A 94 9.65 -13.73 4.86
N GLY A 95 10.71 -14.06 5.61
CA GLY A 95 12.02 -13.42 5.46
C GLY A 95 11.95 -11.91 5.71
N ASP A 96 12.23 -11.13 4.67
CA ASP A 96 12.14 -9.66 4.68
C ASP A 96 10.85 -9.12 4.01
N LEU A 97 10.04 -9.99 3.39
CA LEU A 97 8.80 -9.60 2.74
C LEU A 97 7.66 -9.53 3.75
N ALA A 98 7.28 -8.31 4.12
CA ALA A 98 6.08 -8.05 4.90
C ALA A 98 4.82 -8.09 4.02
N TYR A 99 3.76 -8.68 4.53
CA TYR A 99 2.46 -8.73 3.85
C TYR A 99 1.32 -8.76 4.87
N ALA A 100 0.10 -8.51 4.39
CA ALA A 100 -1.12 -8.60 5.18
C ALA A 100 -2.07 -9.62 4.56
N ALA A 101 -2.52 -10.57 5.36
CA ALA A 101 -3.64 -11.44 5.02
C ALA A 101 -4.92 -10.77 5.52
N VAL A 102 -5.86 -10.49 4.62
CA VAL A 102 -7.12 -9.77 4.92
C VAL A 102 -8.33 -10.56 4.43
N TRP A 103 -9.47 -10.41 5.12
CA TRP A 103 -10.74 -11.05 4.79
C TRP A 103 -11.91 -10.10 4.97
#